data_AF-A0A9X8VGL7-F1
#
_entry.id   AF-A0A9X8VGL7-F1
#
_cell.length_a   1.000
_cell.length_b   1.000
_cell.length_c   1.000
_cell.angle_alpha   90.00
_cell.angle_beta   90.00
_cell.angle_gamma   90.00
#
_symmetry.space_group_name_H-M   'P 1'
#
loop_
_entity.id
_entity.type
_entity.pdbx_description
1 polymer ?
#
loop_
_entity_poly.entity_id
_entity_poly.type
_entity_poly.pdbx_seq_one_letter_code
_entity_poly.pdbx_strand_id
1 'polypeptide(L)'
;MSTSLLLLIAVLGVVLLLLMVIKAKVQPFVALLVVSLLVALASGIPTGEVMKVMTAGMGGVLGSVTIIIGLGAMLGRMIEHSGGAESLAQRFSQGLGP
;
A
#
# COMPACT_ATOMS: atom_id res chain seq x y z
N MET A 1 -17.99 22.81 0.01
CA MET A 1 -17.96 22.30 -1.38
C MET A 1 -19.19 21.44 -1.61
N SER A 2 -19.73 21.37 -2.82
CA SER A 2 -20.84 20.47 -3.13
C SER A 2 -20.39 19.01 -2.96
N THR A 3 -21.27 18.14 -2.44
CA THR A 3 -20.99 16.71 -2.25
C THR A 3 -20.55 16.03 -3.55
N SER A 4 -21.10 16.47 -4.69
CA SER A 4 -20.73 16.00 -6.03
C SER A 4 -19.27 16.27 -6.37
N LEU A 5 -18.72 17.43 -5.99
CA LEU A 5 -17.30 17.74 -6.19
C LEU A 5 -16.40 16.87 -5.32
N LEU A 6 -16.77 16.63 -4.06
CA LEU A 6 -15.97 15.78 -3.16
C LEU A 6 -15.92 14.34 -3.67
N LEU A 7 -17.03 13.81 -4.17
CA LEU A 7 -17.07 12.48 -4.80
C LEU A 7 -16.20 12.43 -6.07
N LEU A 8 -16.23 13.48 -6.89
CA LEU A 8 -15.37 13.55 -8.08
C LEU A 8 -13.88 13.56 -7.70
N ILE A 9 -13.49 14.37 -6.71
CA ILE A 9 -12.13 14.42 -6.19
C ILE A 9 -11.71 13.05 -5.64
N ALA A 10 -12.59 12.36 -4.91
CA ALA A 10 -12.31 11.03 -4.38
C ALA A 10 -12.07 10.01 -5.50
N VAL A 11 -12.94 9.97 -6.52
CA VAL A 11 -12.77 9.07 -7.68
C VAL A 11 -11.47 9.36 -8.41
N LEU A 12 -11.17 10.64 -8.67
CA LEU A 12 -9.91 11.05 -9.30
C LEU A 12 -8.69 10.66 -8.46
N GLY A 13 -8.78 10.80 -7.13
CA GLY A 13 -7.74 10.36 -6.21
C GLY A 13 -7.47 8.86 -6.30
N VAL A 14 -8.52 8.03 -6.30
CA VAL A 14 -8.38 6.56 -6.44
C VAL A 14 -7.75 6.20 -7.80
N VAL A 15 -8.22 6.80 -8.90
CA VAL A 15 -7.65 6.58 -10.23
C VAL A 15 -6.18 6.98 -10.27
N LEU A 16 -5.82 8.13 -9.69
CA LEU A 16 -4.43 8.59 -9.62
C LEU A 16 -3.55 7.64 -8.81
N LEU A 17 -4.04 7.15 -7.67
CA LEU A 17 -3.33 6.16 -6.84
C LEU A 17 -3.06 4.88 -7.63
N LEU A 18 -4.09 4.33 -8.27
CA LEU A 18 -3.96 3.12 -9.08
C LEU A 18 -2.99 3.33 -10.24
N LEU A 19 -3.01 4.48 -10.91
CA LEU A 19 -2.07 4.80 -11.98
C LEU A 19 -0.62 4.89 -11.46
N MET A 20 -0.39 5.51 -10.30
CA MET A 20 0.95 5.56 -9.69
C MET A 20 1.48 4.17 -9.34
N VAL A 21 0.65 3.31 -8.77
CA VAL A 21 1.06 1.96 -8.35
C VAL A 21 1.22 1.02 -9.53
N ILE A 22 0.25 1.00 -10.45
CA ILE A 22 0.22 0.03 -11.56
C ILE A 22 1.13 0.46 -12.70
N LYS A 23 0.98 1.71 -13.18
CA LYS A 23 1.68 2.19 -14.38
C LYS A 23 3.05 2.76 -14.05
N ALA A 24 3.13 3.63 -13.03
CA ALA A 24 4.40 4.23 -12.63
C ALA A 24 5.23 3.35 -11.69
N LYS A 25 4.70 2.20 -11.24
CA LYS A 25 5.37 1.23 -10.34
C LYS A 25 5.94 1.87 -9.07
N VAL A 26 5.30 2.93 -8.59
CA VAL A 26 5.67 3.59 -7.34
C VAL A 26 5.27 2.69 -6.18
N GLN A 27 6.10 2.61 -5.14
CA GLN A 27 5.74 1.85 -3.94
C GLN A 27 4.40 2.35 -3.37
N PRO A 28 3.46 1.46 -3.00
CA PRO A 28 2.10 1.83 -2.59
C PRO A 28 2.06 2.88 -1.49
N PHE A 29 3.02 2.82 -0.57
CA PHE A 29 3.13 3.74 0.54
C PHE A 29 3.42 5.18 0.10
N VAL A 30 4.36 5.34 -0.83
CA VAL A 30 4.73 6.64 -1.39
C VAL A 30 3.59 7.18 -2.26
N ALA A 31 2.96 6.32 -3.06
CA ALA A 31 1.80 6.70 -3.86
C ALA A 31 0.65 7.21 -2.98
N LEU A 32 0.36 6.50 -1.88
CA LEU A 32 -0.66 6.90 -0.91
C LEU A 32 -0.35 8.30 -0.34
N LEU A 33 0.89 8.56 0.10
CA LEU A 33 1.31 9.86 0.63
C LEU A 33 1.08 11.00 -0.37
N VAL A 34 1.52 10.84 -1.61
CA VAL A 34 1.38 11.87 -2.64
C VAL A 34 -0.08 12.11 -2.98
N VAL A 35 -0.86 11.05 -3.17
CA VAL A 35 -2.29 11.17 -3.51
C VAL A 35 -3.08 11.76 -2.36
N SER A 36 -2.85 11.32 -1.11
CA SER A 36 -3.54 11.87 0.06
C SER A 36 -3.23 13.36 0.25
N LEU A 37 -2.00 13.81 -0.04
CA LEU A 37 -1.65 15.23 -0.03
C LEU A 37 -2.43 16.00 -1.09
N LEU A 38 -2.43 15.52 -2.34
CA LEU A 38 -3.14 16.17 -3.45
C LEU A 38 -4.64 16.24 -3.19
N VAL A 39 -5.24 15.16 -2.69
CA VAL A 39 -6.67 15.09 -2.36
C VAL A 39 -7.01 16.03 -1.20
N ALA A 40 -6.17 16.11 -0.16
CA ALA A 40 -6.39 17.00 0.98
C ALA A 40 -6.37 18.48 0.57
N LEU A 41 -5.41 18.86 -0.28
CA LEU A 41 -5.33 20.21 -0.84
C LEU A 41 -6.51 20.51 -1.77
N ALA A 42 -6.89 19.57 -2.64
CA ALA A 42 -8.01 19.73 -3.57
C ALA A 42 -9.39 19.80 -2.85
N SER A 43 -9.51 19.14 -1.70
CA SER A 43 -10.74 19.13 -0.89
C SER A 43 -10.88 20.37 0.01
N GLY A 44 -9.88 21.26 0.04
CA GLY A 44 -9.90 22.49 0.85
C GLY A 44 -9.68 22.26 2.35
N ILE A 45 -8.99 21.18 2.73
CA ILE A 45 -8.64 20.93 4.14
C ILE A 45 -7.64 22.02 4.60
N PRO A 46 -7.83 22.65 5.77
CA PRO A 46 -6.87 23.60 6.32
C PRO A 46 -5.47 23.00 6.41
N THR A 47 -4.44 23.73 5.99
CA THR A 47 -3.05 23.23 5.89
C THR A 47 -2.51 22.69 7.23
N GLY A 48 -2.94 23.27 8.36
CA GLY A 48 -2.60 22.78 9.69
C GLY A 48 -3.18 21.40 10.04
N GLU A 49 -4.24 20.96 9.35
CA GLU A 49 -4.91 19.68 9.58
C GLU A 49 -4.55 18.61 8.54
N VAL A 50 -4.00 19.00 7.39
CA VAL A 50 -3.62 18.08 6.30
C VAL A 50 -2.74 16.94 6.82
N MET A 51 -1.69 17.25 7.58
CA MET A 51 -0.79 16.23 8.13
C MET A 51 -1.50 15.25 9.06
N LYS A 52 -2.43 15.75 9.89
CA LYS A 52 -3.22 14.94 10.82
C LYS A 52 -4.16 13.99 10.07
N VAL A 53 -4.86 14.48 9.04
CA VAL A 53 -5.77 13.67 8.23
C VAL A 53 -5.01 12.61 7.44
N MET A 54 -3.87 12.98 6.84
CA MET A 54 -3.02 12.05 6.11
C MET A 54 -2.45 10.95 7.02
N THR A 55 -1.89 11.32 8.18
CA THR A 55 -1.35 10.33 9.14
C THR A 55 -2.44 9.46 9.75
N ALA A 56 -3.64 9.99 10.00
CA ALA A 56 -4.76 9.18 10.48
C ALA A 56 -5.22 8.15 9.43
N GLY A 57 -5.40 8.57 8.17
CA GLY A 57 -5.84 7.67 7.09
C GLY A 57 -4.80 6.57 6.80
N MET A 58 -3.56 6.97 6.58
CA MET A 58 -2.45 6.04 6.35
C MET A 58 -2.16 5.16 7.58
N GLY A 59 -2.21 5.75 8.79
CA GLY A 59 -1.99 5.05 10.04
C GLY A 59 -3.06 3.99 10.32
N GLY A 60 -4.31 4.22 9.90
CA GLY A 60 -5.35 3.19 9.95
C GLY A 60 -5.07 2.00 9.03
N VAL A 61 -4.60 2.27 7.80
CA VAL A 61 -4.20 1.22 6.84
C VAL A 61 -2.96 0.46 7.32
N LEU A 62 -1.94 1.17 7.81
CA LEU A 62 -0.78 0.53 8.39
C LEU A 62 -1.15 -0.25 9.64
N GLY A 63 -1.95 0.31 10.54
CA GLY A 63 -2.31 -0.34 11.79
C GLY A 63 -2.95 -1.71 11.57
N SER A 64 -3.82 -1.84 10.56
CA SER A 64 -4.50 -3.10 10.26
C SER A 64 -3.60 -4.15 9.61
N VAL A 65 -2.61 -3.74 8.80
CA VAL A 65 -1.82 -4.69 7.99
C VAL A 65 -0.36 -4.86 8.50
N THR A 66 0.16 -3.96 9.35
CA THR A 66 1.58 -3.96 9.77
C THR A 66 1.99 -5.22 10.52
N ILE A 67 1.16 -5.71 11.45
CA ILE A 67 1.48 -6.95 12.19
C ILE A 67 1.55 -8.13 11.23
N ILE A 68 0.57 -8.24 10.32
CA ILE A 68 0.50 -9.33 9.33
C ILE A 68 1.71 -9.29 8.40
N ILE A 69 2.06 -8.12 7.87
CA ILE A 69 3.24 -7.93 7.01
C ILE A 69 4.53 -8.21 7.79
N GLY A 70 4.66 -7.69 9.01
CA GLY A 70 5.85 -7.84 9.83
C GLY A 70 6.13 -9.29 10.21
N LEU A 71 5.13 -9.99 10.73
CA LEU A 71 5.24 -11.42 11.05
C LEU A 71 5.44 -12.26 9.78
N GLY A 72 4.73 -11.94 8.69
CA GLY A 72 4.91 -12.62 7.41
C GLY A 72 6.34 -12.49 6.87
N ALA A 73 6.94 -11.31 6.97
CA ALA A 73 8.32 -11.08 6.57
C ALA A 73 9.32 -11.82 7.47
N MET A 74 9.09 -11.85 8.79
CA MET A 74 9.92 -12.62 9.73
C MET A 74 9.84 -14.13 9.46
N LEU A 75 8.63 -14.68 9.29
CA LEU A 75 8.41 -16.07 8.93
C LEU A 75 9.06 -16.41 7.58
N GLY A 76 8.89 -15.56 6.57
CA GLY A 76 9.51 -15.72 5.26
C GLY A 76 11.04 -15.81 5.35
N ARG A 77 11.67 -14.90 6.11
CA ARG A 77 13.12 -14.92 6.38
C ARG A 77 13.58 -16.18 7.11
N MET A 78 12.80 -16.69 8.06
CA MET A 78 13.14 -17.95 8.74
C MET A 78 13.05 -19.16 7.80
N ILE A 79 12.06 -19.19 6.91
CA ILE A 79 11.91 -20.25 5.89
C ILE A 79 13.08 -20.20 4.89
N GLU A 80 13.48 -19.00 4.47
CA GLU A 80 14.63 -18.78 3.59
C GLU A 80 15.92 -19.25 4.27
N HIS A 81 16.16 -18.84 5.52
CA HIS A 81 17.40 -19.17 6.23
C HIS A 81 17.50 -20.64 6.66
N SER A 82 16.37 -21.31 6.89
CA SER A 82 16.34 -22.74 7.20
C SER A 82 16.48 -23.64 5.96
N GLY A 83 16.56 -23.07 4.76
CA GLY A 83 16.57 -23.84 3.50
C GLY A 83 15.22 -24.49 3.19
N GLY A 84 14.15 -24.11 3.90
CA GLY A 84 12.81 -24.62 3.68
C GLY A 84 12.26 -24.22 2.31
N ALA A 85 12.57 -23.00 1.86
CA ALA A 85 12.22 -22.52 0.51
C ALA A 85 12.90 -23.36 -0.59
N GLU A 86 14.23 -23.56 -0.51
CA GLU A 86 14.99 -24.44 -1.41
C GLU A 86 14.46 -25.87 -1.42
N SER A 87 14.16 -26.45 -0.24
CA SER A 87 13.64 -27.81 -0.13
C SER A 87 12.29 -27.98 -0.82
N LEU A 88 11.39 -27.00 -0.65
CA LEU A 88 10.10 -26.98 -1.34
C LEU A 88 10.27 -26.81 -2.85
N ALA A 89 11.13 -25.89 -3.30
CA ALA A 89 11.41 -25.66 -4.71
C ALA A 89 11.95 -26.93 -5.38
N GLN A 90 12.92 -27.61 -4.75
CA GLN A 90 13.51 -28.83 -5.28
C GLN A 90 12.51 -29.99 -5.33
N ARG A 91 11.66 -30.15 -4.30
CA ARG A 91 10.59 -31.16 -4.31
C ARG A 91 9.59 -30.91 -5.43
N PHE A 92 9.21 -29.66 -5.67
CA PHE A 92 8.32 -29.33 -6.79
C PHE A 92 8.98 -29.57 -8.14
N SER A 93 10.22 -29.14 -8.36
CA SER A 93 10.95 -29.40 -9.61
C SER A 93 11.17 -30.90 -9.88
N GLN A 94 11.32 -31.72 -8.85
CA GLN A 94 11.46 -33.18 -9.04
C GLN A 94 10.11 -33.87 -9.31
N GLY A 95 9.04 -33.44 -8.64
CA GLY A 95 7.71 -34.03 -8.80
C GLY A 95 6.98 -33.59 -10.07
N LEU A 96 7.24 -32.36 -10.54
CA LEU A 96 6.57 -31.76 -11.70
C LEU A 96 7.49 -31.69 -12.93
N GLY A 97 8.78 -32.01 -12.79
CA GLY A 97 9.79 -31.79 -13.82
C GLY A 97 10.19 -30.31 -13.93
N PRO A 98 11.14 -29.97 -14.82
CA PRO A 98 11.36 -28.58 -15.22
C PRO A 98 10.09 -27.95 -15.83
#